data_AF-A0A527GUK0-F1
#
_entry.id   AF-A0A527GUK0-F1
#
_cell.length_a   1.000
_cell.length_b   1.000
_cell.length_c   1.000
_cell.angle_alpha   90.00
_cell.angle_beta   90.00
_cell.angle_gamma   90.00
#
_symmetry.space_group_name_H-M   'P 1'
#
loop_
_entity.id
_entity.type
_entity.pdbx_description
1 polymer ?
#
loop_
_entity_poly.entity_id
_entity_poly.type
_entity_poly.pdbx_seq_one_letter_code
_entity_poly.pdbx_strand_id
1 'polypeptide(L)'
;MINPPRDQVDYDYADRLLDCEEAMEPGFQAIIDCMLEVGWTRGETLRALKRLIAADNMTQKENAKTEVQLAIARAMIRAGKPL
;
A
#
# COMPACT_ATOMS: atom_id res chain seq x y z
N MET A 1 11.82 -14.26 7.04
CA MET A 1 12.35 -13.54 5.86
C MET A 1 11.20 -13.46 4.87
N ILE A 2 10.87 -12.27 4.35
CA ILE A 2 9.82 -12.13 3.32
C ILE A 2 10.41 -12.58 2.00
N ASN A 3 9.79 -13.56 1.35
CA ASN A 3 10.28 -14.08 0.08
C ASN A 3 9.96 -13.09 -1.05
N PRO A 4 10.88 -12.89 -2.01
CA PRO A 4 10.54 -12.14 -3.21
C PRO A 4 9.52 -12.92 -4.07
N PRO A 5 8.83 -12.25 -5.00
CA PRO A 5 8.02 -12.93 -6.01
C PRO A 5 8.84 -14.00 -6.75
N ARG A 6 8.20 -15.13 -7.11
CA ARG A 6 8.87 -16.26 -7.78
C ARG A 6 9.42 -15.87 -9.16
N ASP A 7 8.65 -15.09 -9.91
CA ASP A 7 9.08 -14.46 -11.14
C ASP A 7 9.09 -12.93 -10.96
N GLN A 8 10.24 -12.33 -11.20
CA GLN A 8 10.43 -10.87 -11.13
C GLN A 8 10.22 -10.19 -12.49
N VAL A 9 10.22 -10.98 -13.57
CA VAL A 9 10.13 -10.52 -14.96
C VAL A 9 8.69 -10.66 -15.46
N ASP A 10 8.05 -11.79 -15.19
CA ASP A 10 6.62 -11.96 -15.45
C ASP A 10 5.79 -11.40 -14.29
N TYR A 11 5.24 -10.20 -14.46
CA TYR A 11 4.45 -9.54 -13.43
C TYR A 11 3.03 -10.12 -13.29
N ASP A 12 2.57 -10.97 -14.22
CA ASP A 12 1.15 -11.37 -14.32
C ASP A 12 0.96 -12.90 -14.31
N TYR A 13 1.92 -13.66 -13.77
CA TYR A 13 1.70 -15.09 -13.57
C TYR A 13 0.55 -15.34 -12.58
N ALA A 14 -0.27 -16.36 -12.86
CA ALA A 14 -1.57 -16.57 -12.22
C ALA A 14 -1.53 -16.62 -10.68
N ASP A 15 -0.48 -17.20 -10.11
CA ASP A 15 -0.35 -17.40 -8.65
C ASP A 15 0.33 -16.22 -7.92
N ARG A 16 0.65 -15.13 -8.61
CA ARG A 16 1.44 -14.04 -8.02
C ARG A 16 0.76 -13.35 -6.83
N LEU A 17 -0.57 -13.27 -6.86
CA LEU A 17 -1.34 -12.75 -5.73
C LEU A 17 -1.22 -13.69 -4.52
N LEU A 18 -1.35 -15.00 -4.73
CA LEU A 18 -1.23 -16.01 -3.68
C LEU A 18 0.18 -16.02 -3.08
N ASP A 19 1.22 -15.92 -3.91
CA ASP A 19 2.60 -15.81 -3.44
C ASP A 19 2.82 -14.55 -2.59
N CYS A 20 2.20 -13.43 -2.98
CA CYS A 20 2.26 -12.19 -2.21
C CYS A 20 1.57 -12.34 -0.84
N GLU A 21 0.39 -12.98 -0.81
CA GLU A 21 -0.32 -13.28 0.44
C GLU A 21 0.51 -14.18 1.35
N GLU A 22 1.09 -15.26 0.82
CA GLU A 22 1.98 -16.16 1.57
C GLU A 22 3.21 -15.43 2.13
N ALA A 23 3.82 -14.56 1.33
CA ALA A 23 4.97 -13.76 1.76
C ALA A 23 4.61 -12.74 2.87
N MET A 24 3.37 -12.24 2.87
CA MET A 24 2.87 -11.28 3.85
C MET A 24 2.43 -11.93 5.17
N GLU A 25 2.02 -13.20 5.14
CA GLU A 25 1.43 -13.89 6.30
C GLU A 25 2.30 -13.82 7.58
N PRO A 26 3.63 -14.04 7.55
CA PRO A 26 4.46 -13.93 8.75
C PRO A 26 4.43 -12.53 9.37
N GLY A 27 4.46 -11.48 8.55
CA GLY A 27 4.39 -10.09 9.01
C GLY A 27 3.00 -9.75 9.56
N PHE A 28 1.96 -10.28 8.93
CA PHE A 28 0.59 -10.14 9.43
C PHE A 28 0.42 -10.77 10.81
N GLN A 29 0.88 -12.02 11.02
CA GLN A 29 0.80 -12.67 12.33
C GLN A 29 1.60 -11.88 13.39
N ALA A 30 2.81 -11.41 13.07
CA ALA A 30 3.60 -10.60 14.00
C ALA A 30 2.87 -9.33 14.44
N ILE A 31 2.16 -8.65 13.54
CA ILE A 31 1.33 -7.49 13.89
C ILE A 31 0.20 -7.90 14.83
N ILE A 32 -0.48 -9.01 14.56
CA ILE A 32 -1.55 -9.48 15.45
C ILE A 32 -0.99 -9.78 16.84
N ASP A 33 0.10 -10.55 16.93
CA ASP A 33 0.69 -10.97 18.18
C ASP A 33 1.15 -9.77 19.02
N CYS A 34 1.86 -8.80 18.43
CA CYS A 34 2.27 -7.59 19.14
C CYS A 34 1.08 -6.79 19.70
N MET A 35 -0.04 -6.76 18.98
CA MET A 35 -1.24 -6.05 19.43
C MET A 35 -1.94 -6.79 20.58
N LEU A 36 -1.96 -8.12 20.52
CA LEU A 36 -2.47 -8.96 21.61
C LEU A 36 -1.61 -8.83 22.88
N GLU A 37 -0.28 -8.80 22.73
CA GLU A 37 0.67 -8.66 23.85
C GLU A 37 0.46 -7.38 24.66
N VAL A 38 0.05 -6.29 24.02
CA VAL A 38 -0.25 -5.01 24.69
C VAL A 38 -1.73 -4.84 25.03
N GLY A 39 -2.53 -5.91 24.92
CA GLY A 39 -3.89 -5.99 25.45
C GLY A 39 -5.01 -5.61 24.48
N TRP A 40 -4.74 -5.38 23.20
CA TRP A 40 -5.81 -5.21 22.20
C TRP A 40 -6.44 -6.56 21.86
N THR A 41 -7.71 -6.55 21.48
CA THR A 41 -8.35 -7.76 20.96
C THR A 41 -8.03 -7.97 19.48
N ARG A 42 -8.02 -9.23 19.03
CA ARG A 42 -7.88 -9.56 17.60
C ARG A 42 -8.92 -8.81 16.75
N GLY A 43 -10.16 -8.68 17.25
CA GLY A 43 -11.23 -7.99 16.55
C GLY A 43 -10.97 -6.48 16.37
N GLU A 44 -10.39 -5.82 17.37
CA GLU A 44 -9.97 -4.42 17.27
C GLU A 44 -8.83 -4.25 16.27
N THR A 45 -7.81 -5.11 16.35
CA THR A 45 -6.66 -5.06 15.45
C THR A 45 -7.07 -5.23 13.99
N LEU A 46 -7.90 -6.22 13.67
CA LEU A 46 -8.37 -6.44 12.30
C LEU A 46 -9.23 -5.28 11.79
N ARG A 47 -10.08 -4.71 12.64
CA ARG A 47 -10.91 -3.56 12.29
C ARG A 47 -10.06 -2.32 12.05
N ALA A 48 -9.03 -2.10 12.87
CA ALA A 48 -8.08 -1.01 12.71
C ALA A 48 -7.30 -1.17 11.40
N LEU A 49 -6.73 -2.35 11.15
CA LEU A 49 -5.96 -2.63 9.94
C LEU A 49 -6.77 -2.41 8.67
N LYS A 50 -8.03 -2.86 8.62
CA LYS A 50 -8.95 -2.60 7.50
C LYS A 50 -9.14 -1.10 7.24
N ARG A 51 -9.27 -0.30 8.30
CA ARG A 51 -9.42 1.17 8.18
C ARG A 51 -8.13 1.83 7.71
N LEU A 52 -6.97 1.37 8.20
CA LEU A 52 -5.67 1.89 7.80
C LEU A 52 -5.39 1.64 6.31
N ILE A 53 -5.69 0.42 5.81
CA ILE A 53 -5.56 0.10 4.38
C ILE A 53 -6.46 1.02 3.54
N ALA A 54 -7.71 1.25 3.96
CA ALA A 54 -8.62 2.15 3.25
C ALA A 54 -8.11 3.59 3.24
N ALA A 55 -7.57 4.07 4.37
CA ALA A 55 -7.01 5.41 4.49
C ALA A 55 -5.74 5.59 3.63
N ASP A 56 -4.86 4.59 3.59
CA ASP A 56 -3.67 4.60 2.74
C ASP A 56 -4.06 4.67 1.26
N ASN A 57 -5.00 3.82 0.82
CA ASN A 57 -5.51 3.85 -0.55
C ASN A 57 -6.09 5.21 -0.96
N MET A 58 -6.84 5.85 -0.05
CA MET A 58 -7.35 7.21 -0.29
C MET A 58 -6.22 8.23 -0.41
N THR A 59 -5.23 8.15 0.48
CA THR A 59 -4.07 9.06 0.50
C THR A 59 -3.26 8.93 -0.78
N GLN A 60 -2.96 7.70 -1.21
CA GLN A 60 -2.24 7.46 -2.46
C GLN A 60 -2.97 8.02 -3.68
N LYS A 61 -4.31 7.90 -3.71
CA LYS A 61 -5.13 8.46 -4.79
C LYS A 61 -5.06 9.98 -4.85
N GLU A 62 -5.21 10.66 -3.71
CA GLU A 62 -5.15 12.13 -3.69
C GLU A 62 -3.74 12.67 -3.95
N ASN A 63 -2.70 11.97 -3.47
CA ASN A 63 -1.31 12.29 -3.81
C ASN A 63 -1.08 12.18 -5.32
N ALA A 64 -1.54 11.09 -5.96
CA ALA A 64 -1.41 10.92 -7.40
C ALA A 64 -2.08 12.06 -8.20
N LYS A 65 -3.28 12.52 -7.79
CA LYS A 65 -3.94 13.68 -8.41
C LYS A 65 -3.13 14.96 -8.24
N THR A 66 -2.61 15.19 -7.03
CA THR A 66 -1.81 16.36 -6.71
C THR A 66 -0.53 16.39 -7.54
N GLU A 67 0.14 15.24 -7.69
CA GLU A 67 1.33 15.11 -8.54
C GLU A 67 1.04 15.40 -10.01
N VAL A 68 -0.11 14.96 -10.53
CA VAL A 68 -0.54 15.30 -11.90
C VAL A 68 -0.77 16.80 -12.05
N GLN A 69 -1.48 17.43 -11.11
CA GLN A 69 -1.70 18.89 -11.13
C GLN A 69 -0.38 19.65 -11.06
N LEU A 70 0.55 19.20 -10.22
CA LEU A 70 1.87 19.79 -10.08
C LEU A 70 2.69 19.65 -11.37
N ALA A 71 2.63 18.49 -12.03
CA ALA A 71 3.28 18.28 -13.31
C ALA A 71 2.73 19.20 -14.41
N ILE A 72 1.40 19.38 -14.46
CA ILE A 72 0.74 20.31 -15.40
C ILE A 72 1.17 21.75 -15.12
N ALA A 73 1.10 22.20 -13.86
CA ALA A 73 1.52 23.54 -13.47
C ALA A 73 2.99 23.80 -13.84
N ARG A 74 3.89 22.84 -13.57
CA ARG A 74 5.30 22.92 -13.97
C ARG A 74 5.47 23.02 -15.49
N ALA A 75 4.66 22.31 -16.26
CA ALA A 75 4.69 22.39 -17.73
C ALA A 75 4.17 23.74 -18.25
N MET A 76 3.12 24.31 -17.67
CA MET A 76 2.59 25.64 -18.02
C MET A 76 3.63 26.73 -17.79
N ILE A 77 4.29 26.72 -16.61
CA ILE A 77 5.38 27.65 -16.29
C ILE A 77 6.52 27.54 -17.30
N ARG A 78 6.95 26.30 -17.64
CA ARG A 78 8.00 26.08 -18.64
C ARG A 78 7.60 26.59 -20.03
N ALA A 79 6.32 26.52 -20.37
CA ALA A 79 5.79 27.02 -21.63
C ALA A 79 5.53 28.54 -21.63
N GLY A 80 5.85 29.26 -20.54
CA GLY A 80 5.60 30.69 -20.39
C GLY A 80 4.10 31.04 -20.31
N LYS A 81 3.24 30.07 -20.01
CA LYS A 81 1.79 30.28 -19.86
C LYS A 81 1.48 30.72 -18.43
N PRO A 82 0.48 31.60 -18.23
CA PRO A 82 -0.04 31.87 -16.90
C PRO A 82 -0.64 30.59 -16.29
N LEU A 83 -0.53 30.47 -14.95
CA LEU A 83 -1.12 29.39 -14.17
C LEU A 83 -2.63 29.55 -14.02
#